data_AF-A0A6B3I7C1-F1
#
_entry.id   AF-A0A6B3I7C1-F1
#
_cell.length_a   1.000
_cell.length_b   1.000
_cell.length_c   1.000
_cell.angle_alpha   90.00
_cell.angle_beta   90.00
_cell.angle_gamma   90.00
#
_symmetry.space_group_name_H-M   'P 1'
#
loop_
_entity.id
_entity.type
_entity.pdbx_description
1 polymer ?
#
loop_
_entity_poly.entity_id
_entity_poly.type
_entity_poly.pdbx_seq_one_letter_code
_entity_poly.pdbx_strand_id
1 'polypeptide(L)' 'ISDWQAIDQIPGDYPSDVRTSINAGLDMIMVPTAYQEFTKTLKDEVAAGRISEARIDDAVSRILTQKFRLG' A
#
# COMPACT_ATOMS: atom_id res chain seq x y z
N ILE A 1 -0.75 9.61 -0.59
CA ILE A 1 -0.03 8.95 -1.71
C ILE A 1 1.46 9.02 -1.40
N SER A 2 2.23 7.96 -1.64
CA SER A 2 3.70 8.00 -1.50
C SER A 2 4.35 8.76 -2.65
N ASP A 3 5.60 9.16 -2.46
CA ASP A 3 6.45 9.60 -3.57
C ASP A 3 6.91 8.39 -4.43
N TRP A 4 7.51 8.68 -5.59
CA TRP A 4 7.94 7.70 -6.59
C TRP A 4 8.95 6.69 -6.02
N GLN A 5 8.55 5.41 -5.97
CA GLN A 5 9.41 4.31 -5.49
C GLN A 5 9.97 4.55 -4.06
N ALA A 6 9.28 5.36 -3.25
CA ALA A 6 9.80 5.77 -1.95
C ALA A 6 9.86 4.64 -0.92
N ILE A 7 9.01 3.62 -1.06
CA ILE A 7 8.96 2.52 -0.09
C ILE A 7 10.21 1.64 -0.16
N ASP A 8 10.85 1.54 -1.32
CA ASP A 8 12.09 0.76 -1.55
C ASP A 8 13.31 1.36 -0.82
N GLN A 9 13.17 2.57 -0.27
CA GLN A 9 14.22 3.25 0.49
C GLN A 9 14.10 3.04 2.00
N ILE A 10 13.05 2.35 2.45
CA ILE A 10 12.89 1.97 3.85
C ILE A 10 13.95 0.90 4.17
N PRO A 11 14.64 0.99 5.33
CA PRO A 11 15.59 -0.04 5.72
C PRO A 11 14.86 -1.36 5.99
N GLY A 12 15.19 -2.42 5.25
CA GLY A 12 14.57 -3.72 5.46
C GLY A 12 14.59 -4.59 4.21
N ASP A 13 13.62 -5.51 4.15
CA ASP A 13 13.24 -6.22 2.94
C ASP A 13 11.95 -5.66 2.35
N TYR A 14 11.74 -5.89 1.05
CA TYR A 14 10.60 -5.33 0.33
C TYR A 14 9.23 -5.67 0.96
N PRO A 15 8.96 -6.92 1.42
CA PRO A 15 7.74 -7.22 2.19
C PRO A 15 7.59 -6.38 3.46
N SER A 16 8.68 -6.19 4.21
CA SER A 16 8.67 -5.37 5.42
C SER A 16 8.42 -3.90 5.11
N ASP A 17 8.92 -3.39 3.99
CA ASP A 17 8.73 -2.02 3.55
C ASP A 17 7.27 -1.77 3.12
N VAL A 18 6.69 -2.70 2.36
CA VAL A 18 5.26 -2.70 1.99
C VAL A 18 4.40 -2.68 3.25
N ARG A 19 4.64 -3.61 4.18
CA ARG A 19 3.90 -3.71 5.45
C ARG A 19 4.02 -2.42 6.27
N THR A 20 5.23 -1.92 6.43
CA THR A 20 5.50 -0.71 7.21
C THR A 20 4.78 0.49 6.61
N SER A 21 4.87 0.65 5.29
CA SER A 21 4.25 1.76 4.55
C SER A 21 2.73 1.77 4.70
N ILE A 22 2.08 0.62 4.50
CA ILE A 22 0.60 0.52 4.57
C ILE A 22 0.10 0.70 6.00
N ASN A 23 0.76 0.08 6.98
CA ASN A 23 0.39 0.21 8.39
C ASN A 23 0.72 1.60 8.96
N ALA A 24 1.67 2.34 8.37
CA ALA A 24 1.95 3.74 8.68
C ALA A 24 0.87 4.71 8.15
N GLY A 25 -0.12 4.21 7.40
CA GLY A 25 -1.26 5.02 6.94
C GLY A 25 -1.17 5.51 5.50
N LEU A 26 -0.20 5.03 4.70
CA LEU A 26 -0.21 5.32 3.27
C LEU A 26 -1.36 4.58 2.60
N ASP A 27 -2.25 5.34 1.94
CA ASP A 27 -3.41 4.79 1.26
C ASP A 27 -3.10 4.35 -0.19
N MET A 28 -2.12 4.99 -0.83
CA MET A 28 -1.75 4.77 -2.22
C MET A 28 -0.23 4.81 -2.37
N ILE A 29 0.35 3.76 -2.94
CA ILE A 29 1.79 3.62 -3.17
C ILE A 29 2.09 3.84 -4.65
N MET A 30 3.04 4.72 -4.94
CA MET A 30 3.50 5.00 -6.30
C MET A 30 4.63 4.04 -6.67
N VAL A 31 4.26 2.90 -7.26
CA VAL A 31 5.20 1.90 -7.79
C VAL A 31 5.21 2.01 -9.32
N PRO A 32 6.29 2.52 -9.93
CA PRO A 32 6.29 2.89 -11.34
C PRO A 32 6.46 1.72 -12.31
N THR A 33 7.17 0.68 -11.89
CA THR A 33 7.60 -0.43 -12.75
C THR A 33 7.19 -1.78 -12.17
N ALA A 34 7.47 -2.02 -10.89
CA ALA A 34 7.27 -3.31 -10.22
C ALA A 34 5.87 -3.48 -9.58
N TYR A 35 4.81 -2.90 -10.17
CA TYR A 35 3.47 -2.92 -9.57
C TYR A 35 2.88 -4.34 -9.38
N GLN A 36 3.30 -5.30 -10.21
CA GLN A 36 2.88 -6.70 -10.09
C GLN A 36 3.48 -7.36 -8.85
N GLU A 37 4.76 -7.11 -8.59
CA GLU A 37 5.46 -7.59 -7.39
C GLU A 37 4.87 -6.95 -6.15
N PHE A 38 4.68 -5.63 -6.15
CA PHE A 38 3.98 -4.92 -5.09
C PHE A 38 2.61 -5.55 -4.77
N THR A 39 1.79 -5.78 -5.80
CA THR A 39 0.44 -6.34 -5.63
C THR A 39 0.49 -7.74 -5.04
N LYS A 40 1.43 -8.58 -5.47
CA LYS A 40 1.62 -9.92 -4.94
C LYS A 40 2.03 -9.86 -3.47
N THR A 41 3.08 -9.10 -3.16
CA THR A 41 3.60 -8.94 -1.80
C THR A 41 2.53 -8.39 -0.85
N LEU A 42 1.76 -7.39 -1.27
CA LEU A 42 0.66 -6.85 -0.47
C LEU A 42 -0.41 -7.91 -0.15
N LYS A 43 -0.78 -8.73 -1.14
CA LYS A 43 -1.72 -9.84 -0.92
C LYS A 43 -1.17 -10.88 0.04
N ASP A 44 0.11 -11.21 -0.08
CA ASP A 44 0.77 -12.17 0.81
C ASP A 44 0.83 -11.63 2.25
N GLU A 45 1.10 -10.34 2.45
CA GLU A 45 1.08 -9.69 3.78
C GLU A 45 -0.33 -9.64 4.40
N VAL A 46 -1.37 -9.42 3.59
CA VAL A 46 -2.78 -9.47 4.05
C VAL A 46 -3.20 -10.89 4.39
N ALA A 47 -2.89 -11.87 3.53
CA ALA A 47 -3.19 -13.28 3.77
C ALA A 47 -2.48 -13.82 5.02
N ALA A 48 -1.28 -13.30 5.31
CA ALA A 48 -0.55 -13.63 6.53
C ALA A 48 -1.03 -12.86 7.78
N GLY A 49 -2.04 -11.98 7.65
CA GLY A 49 -2.61 -11.20 8.75
C GLY A 49 -1.70 -10.09 9.28
N ARG A 50 -0.62 -9.76 8.58
CA ARG A 50 0.34 -8.69 8.97
C ARG A 50 -0.14 -7.30 8.56
N ILE A 51 -1.03 -7.24 7.59
CA ILE A 51 -1.85 -6.07 7.25
C ILE A 51 -3.30 -6.52 7.36
N SER A 52 -4.12 -5.80 8.13
CA SER A 52 -5.53 -6.16 8.28
C SER A 52 -6.35 -5.77 7.05
N GLU A 53 -7.38 -6.56 6.71
CA GLU A 53 -8.34 -6.18 5.66
C GLU A 53 -8.98 -4.81 5.96
N ALA A 54 -9.28 -4.52 7.23
CA ALA A 54 -9.80 -3.22 7.66
C ALA A 54 -8.87 -2.04 7.30
N ARG A 55 -7.54 -2.25 7.30
CA ARG A 55 -6.57 -1.21 6.87
C ARG A 55 -6.67 -0.95 5.36
N ILE A 56 -6.88 -2.02 4.58
CA ILE A 56 -7.09 -1.93 3.12
C ILE A 56 -8.41 -1.22 2.82
N ASP A 57 -9.48 -1.58 3.53
CA ASP A 57 -10.82 -0.98 3.34
C ASP A 57 -10.82 0.52 3.65
N ASP A 58 -10.16 0.96 4.73
CA ASP A 58 -10.02 2.39 5.05
C ASP A 58 -9.26 3.14 3.95
N ALA A 59 -8.14 2.59 3.47
CA ALA A 59 -7.37 3.18 2.38
C ALA A 59 -8.19 3.30 1.09
N VAL A 60 -8.90 2.24 0.69
CA VAL A 60 -9.75 2.24 -0.51
C VAL A 60 -10.92 3.22 -0.34
N SER A 61 -11.55 3.28 0.82
CA SER A 61 -12.65 4.21 1.10
C SER A 61 -12.22 5.67 0.93
N ARG A 62 -11.04 6.04 1.45
CA ARG A 62 -10.47 7.40 1.26
C ARG A 62 -10.20 7.71 -0.21
N ILE A 63 -9.64 6.76 -0.96
CA ILE A 63 -9.37 6.93 -2.39
C ILE A 63 -10.68 7.12 -3.17
N LEU A 64 -11.65 6.23 -2.96
CA LEU A 64 -12.94 6.29 -3.64
C LEU A 64 -13.71 7.57 -3.28
N THR A 65 -13.65 8.01 -2.03
CA THR A 65 -14.25 9.28 -1.58
C THR A 65 -13.73 10.45 -2.40
N GLN A 66 -12.41 10.53 -2.62
CA GLN A 66 -11.83 11.60 -3.45
C GLN A 66 -12.23 11.47 -4.92
N LYS A 67 -12.25 10.25 -5.49
CA LYS A 67 -12.70 10.03 -6.87
C LYS A 67 -14.15 10.50 -7.05
N PHE A 68 -15.07 10.03 -6.22
CA PHE A 68 -16.49 10.41 -6.30
C PHE A 68 -16.74 11.90 -6.05
N ARG A 69 -15.91 12.55 -5.24
CA ARG A 69 -16.00 14.01 -5.01
C ARG A 69 -15.65 14.82 -6.26
N LEU A 70 -14.75 14.32 -7.10
CA LEU A 70 -14.25 15.03 -8.28
C LEU A 70 -15.06 14.74 -9.56
N GLY A 71 -15.92 13.72 -9.55
CA GLY A 71 -16.76 13.30 -10.68
C GLY A 71 -16.09 12.24 -11.55
#